data_AF-A0A7T1DWK8-F1
#
_entry.id   AF-A0A7T1DWK8-F1
#
_cell.length_a   1.000
_cell.length_b   1.000
_cell.length_c   1.000
_cell.angle_alpha   90.00
_cell.angle_beta   90.00
_cell.angle_gamma   90.00
#
_symmetry.space_group_name_H-M   'P 1'
#
loop_
_entity.id
_entity.type
_entity.pdbx_description
1 polymer ?
#
loop_
_entity_poly.entity_id
_entity_poly.type
_entity_poly.pdbx_seq_one_letter_code
_entity_poly.pdbx_strand_id
1 'polypeptide(L)'
;MNCPRTEDLSALIDHALPAHAQVALQQHLHACPLCSQHLAALQAQRQQLLALPSPALGFDLAAQLQDRLAQDLAQRPTRSRRTGWSLLGWMPTGLAAGAALVSGVWLGGLLLGTGAALPAASPAMARVFDPVPPGGLCAAAEICRLPRTLP
;
A
#
# COMPACT_ATOMS: atom_id res chain seq x y z
N MET A 1 -31.18 -25.62 0.29
CA MET A 1 -30.19 -24.65 0.79
C MET A 1 -29.38 -24.16 -0.40
N ASN A 2 -29.13 -22.85 -0.51
CA ASN A 2 -28.45 -22.29 -1.68
C ASN A 2 -26.97 -22.66 -1.65
N CYS A 3 -26.41 -23.03 -2.80
CA CYS A 3 -24.97 -23.30 -2.90
C CYS A 3 -24.20 -21.96 -2.78
N PRO A 4 -23.02 -21.96 -2.14
CA PRO A 4 -22.14 -20.80 -2.09
C PRO A 4 -21.62 -20.44 -3.48
N ARG A 5 -21.13 -19.21 -3.62
CA ARG A 5 -20.52 -18.79 -4.89
C ARG A 5 -19.16 -19.44 -5.06
N THR A 6 -18.72 -19.60 -6.31
CA THR A 6 -17.40 -20.13 -6.63
C THR A 6 -16.29 -19.27 -6.00
N GLU A 7 -16.48 -17.95 -5.98
CA GLU A 7 -15.53 -17.01 -5.36
C GLU A 7 -15.24 -17.33 -3.89
N ASP A 8 -16.26 -17.74 -3.13
CA ASP A 8 -16.10 -18.10 -1.71
C ASP A 8 -15.30 -19.39 -1.55
N LEU A 9 -15.47 -20.35 -2.46
CA LEU A 9 -14.67 -21.59 -2.49
C LEU A 9 -13.21 -21.32 -2.85
N SER A 10 -12.94 -20.43 -3.80
CA SER A 10 -11.57 -20.00 -4.10
C SER A 10 -10.94 -19.25 -2.93
N ALA A 11 -11.67 -18.31 -2.32
CA ALA A 11 -11.17 -17.52 -1.21
C ALA A 11 -10.94 -18.38 0.06
N LEU A 12 -11.66 -19.50 0.20
CA LEU A 12 -11.37 -20.51 1.22
C LEU A 12 -10.01 -21.19 0.99
N ILE A 13 -9.68 -21.54 -0.25
CA ILE A 13 -8.39 -22.16 -0.64
C ILE A 13 -7.23 -21.18 -0.44
N ASP A 14 -7.46 -19.89 -0.70
CA ASP A 14 -6.45 -18.85 -0.57
C ASP A 14 -6.34 -18.25 0.84
N HIS A 15 -7.06 -18.81 1.83
CA HIS A 15 -7.13 -18.29 3.20
C HIS A 15 -7.53 -16.81 3.29
N ALA A 16 -8.35 -16.35 2.33
CA ALA A 16 -8.81 -14.97 2.22
C ALA A 16 -10.22 -14.74 2.82
N LEU A 17 -10.86 -15.80 3.34
CA LEU A 17 -12.15 -15.69 4.04
C LEU A 17 -11.99 -15.25 5.50
N PRO A 18 -12.90 -14.43 6.05
CA PRO A 18 -12.95 -14.19 7.49
C PRO A 18 -13.36 -15.47 8.24
N ALA A 19 -12.87 -15.62 9.48
CA ALA A 19 -13.00 -16.84 10.28
C ALA A 19 -14.45 -17.36 10.42
N HIS A 20 -15.43 -16.46 10.57
CA HIS A 20 -16.84 -16.85 10.69
C HIS A 20 -17.39 -17.48 9.39
N ALA A 21 -17.04 -16.90 8.23
CA ALA A 21 -17.47 -17.40 6.94
C ALA A 21 -16.78 -18.73 6.60
N GLN A 22 -15.52 -18.89 7.02
CA GLN A 22 -14.78 -20.12 6.84
C GLN A 22 -15.47 -21.31 7.52
N VAL A 23 -15.88 -21.15 8.79
CA VAL A 23 -16.57 -22.19 9.56
C VAL A 23 -17.91 -22.56 8.92
N ALA A 24 -18.72 -21.56 8.53
CA ALA A 24 -20.01 -21.80 7.89
C ALA A 24 -19.86 -22.53 6.54
N LEU A 25 -18.87 -22.14 5.74
CA LEU A 25 -18.59 -22.77 4.45
C LEU A 25 -18.06 -24.21 4.63
N GLN A 26 -17.21 -24.46 5.62
CA GLN A 26 -16.76 -25.81 5.98
C GLN A 26 -17.91 -26.72 6.40
N GLN A 27 -18.85 -26.22 7.21
CA GLN A 27 -20.07 -26.96 7.55
C GLN A 27 -20.90 -27.29 6.31
N HIS A 28 -21.04 -26.34 5.38
CA HIS A 28 -21.74 -26.58 4.11
C HIS A 28 -21.05 -27.67 3.27
N LEU A 29 -19.72 -27.68 3.21
CA LEU A 29 -18.96 -28.68 2.45
C LEU A 29 -19.14 -30.10 2.98
N HIS A 30 -19.39 -30.28 4.28
CA HIS A 30 -19.75 -31.58 4.85
C HIS A 30 -21.16 -32.05 4.44
N ALA A 31 -22.08 -31.11 4.16
CA ALA A 31 -23.46 -31.41 3.80
C ALA A 31 -23.69 -31.51 2.28
N CYS A 32 -22.84 -30.87 1.46
CA CYS A 32 -23.03 -30.78 0.00
C CYS A 32 -21.87 -31.42 -0.79
N PRO A 33 -22.09 -32.60 -1.42
CA PRO A 33 -21.04 -33.30 -2.16
C PRO A 33 -20.65 -32.60 -3.48
N LEU A 34 -21.55 -31.81 -4.07
CA LEU A 34 -21.25 -31.05 -5.28
C LEU A 34 -20.22 -29.95 -5.01
N CYS A 35 -20.40 -29.20 -3.92
CA CYS A 35 -19.45 -28.17 -3.52
C CYS A 35 -18.10 -28.76 -3.08
N SER A 36 -18.09 -29.94 -2.44
CA SER A 36 -16.83 -30.61 -2.10
C SER A 36 -16.06 -31.09 -3.33
N GLN A 37 -16.75 -31.63 -4.34
CA GLN A 37 -16.12 -31.99 -5.63
C GLN A 37 -15.56 -30.76 -6.35
N HIS A 38 -16.30 -29.66 -6.36
CA HIS A 38 -15.86 -28.42 -6.98
C HIS A 38 -14.62 -27.83 -6.29
N LEU A 39 -14.59 -27.87 -4.95
CA LEU A 39 -13.41 -27.47 -4.18
C LEU A 39 -12.20 -28.36 -4.48
N ALA A 40 -12.39 -29.68 -4.59
CA ALA A 40 -11.31 -30.60 -4.96
C ALA A 40 -10.75 -30.30 -6.37
N ALA A 41 -11.60 -29.93 -7.33
CA ALA A 41 -11.17 -29.53 -8.67
C ALA A 41 -10.29 -28.26 -8.63
N LEU A 42 -10.69 -27.25 -7.87
CA LEU A 42 -9.89 -26.02 -7.67
C LEU A 42 -8.55 -26.32 -6.98
N GLN A 43 -8.53 -27.22 -5.99
CA GLN A 43 -7.30 -27.64 -5.33
C GLN A 43 -6.35 -28.37 -6.28
N ALA A 44 -6.87 -29.24 -7.15
CA ALA A 44 -6.06 -29.93 -8.16
C ALA A 44 -5.42 -28.94 -9.14
N GLN A 45 -6.15 -27.92 -9.58
CA GLN A 45 -5.61 -26.85 -10.42
C GLN A 45 -4.50 -26.08 -9.70
N ARG A 46 -4.69 -25.72 -8.43
CA ARG A 46 -3.66 -25.06 -7.63
C ARG A 46 -2.39 -25.92 -7.53
N GLN A 47 -2.52 -27.22 -7.34
CA GLN A 47 -1.37 -28.13 -7.30
C GLN A 47 -0.62 -28.17 -8.63
N GLN A 48 -1.33 -28.18 -9.77
CA GLN A 48 -0.71 -28.12 -11.09
C GLN A 48 0.06 -26.80 -11.30
N LEU A 49 -0.49 -25.68 -10.85
CA LEU A 49 0.19 -24.39 -10.92
C LEU A 49 1.43 -24.33 -10.03
N LEU A 50 1.38 -24.90 -8.84
CA LEU A 50 2.53 -24.98 -7.93
C LEU A 50 3.63 -25.93 -8.43
N ALA A 51 3.27 -26.90 -9.28
CA ALA A 51 4.22 -27.81 -9.90
C ALA A 51 4.99 -27.19 -11.07
N LEU A 52 4.61 -25.98 -11.52
CA LEU A 52 5.34 -25.28 -12.57
C LEU A 52 6.76 -24.89 -12.08
N PRO A 53 7.77 -24.99 -12.95
CA PRO A 53 9.12 -24.59 -12.59
C PRO A 53 9.16 -23.09 -12.27
N SER A 54 9.83 -22.74 -11.17
CA SER A 54 10.08 -21.33 -10.84
C SER A 54 11.02 -20.72 -11.88
N PRO A 55 10.74 -19.50 -12.38
CA PRO A 55 11.65 -18.82 -13.28
C PRO A 55 13.00 -18.58 -12.60
N ALA A 56 14.09 -18.94 -13.27
CA ALA A 56 15.43 -18.64 -12.79
C ALA A 56 15.64 -17.12 -12.84
N LEU A 57 15.84 -16.53 -11.67
CA LEU A 57 16.32 -15.15 -11.57
C LEU A 57 17.80 -15.21 -11.99
N GLY A 58 18.19 -14.50 -13.06
CA GLY A 58 19.56 -14.50 -13.59
C GLY A 58 20.63 -13.89 -12.64
N PHE A 59 20.30 -13.75 -11.37
CA PHE A 59 21.10 -13.25 -10.27
C PHE A 59 20.57 -13.84 -8.96
N ASP A 60 21.42 -13.92 -7.94
CA ASP A 60 21.03 -14.41 -6.62
C ASP A 60 20.27 -13.34 -5.83
N LEU A 61 18.93 -13.37 -5.92
CA LEU A 61 18.05 -12.49 -5.15
C LEU A 61 18.15 -12.76 -3.65
N ALA A 62 18.38 -14.01 -3.23
CA ALA A 62 18.44 -14.37 -1.82
C ALA A 62 19.67 -13.71 -1.16
N ALA A 63 20.83 -13.76 -1.81
CA ALA A 63 22.02 -13.06 -1.35
C ALA A 63 21.80 -11.54 -1.25
N GLN A 64 21.22 -10.91 -2.28
CA GLN A 64 20.94 -9.47 -2.23
C GLN A 64 19.96 -9.07 -1.12
N LEU A 65 18.91 -9.87 -0.91
CA LEU A 65 17.95 -9.62 0.18
C LEU A 65 18.61 -9.78 1.55
N GLN A 66 19.45 -10.80 1.71
CA GLN A 66 20.15 -11.05 2.96
C GLN A 66 21.13 -9.92 3.31
N ASP A 67 21.86 -9.40 2.33
CA ASP A 67 22.72 -8.24 2.51
C ASP A 67 21.91 -6.99 2.89
N ARG A 68 20.77 -6.73 2.23
CA ARG A 68 19.90 -5.60 2.59
C ARG A 68 19.32 -5.74 3.99
N LEU A 69 18.84 -6.93 4.36
CA LEU A 69 18.32 -7.19 5.70
C LEU A 69 19.41 -7.03 6.77
N ALA A 70 20.63 -7.49 6.51
CA ALA A 70 21.76 -7.30 7.40
C ALA A 70 22.12 -5.81 7.56
N GLN A 71 22.11 -5.04 6.47
CA GLN A 71 22.33 -3.60 6.50
C GLN A 71 21.22 -2.87 7.27
N ASP A 72 19.96 -3.19 7.06
CA ASP A 72 18.83 -2.60 7.80
C ASP A 72 18.92 -2.89 9.31
N LEU A 73 19.34 -4.10 9.67
CA LEU A 73 19.57 -4.47 11.06
C LEU A 73 20.78 -3.75 11.68
N ALA A 74 21.85 -3.54 10.90
CA ALA A 74 23.03 -2.81 11.35
C ALA A 74 22.78 -1.30 11.45
N GLN A 75 21.95 -0.75 10.56
CA GLN A 75 21.58 0.67 10.52
C GLN A 75 20.45 1.04 11.48
N ARG A 76 19.71 0.05 12.02
CA ARG A 76 18.73 0.31 13.08
C ARG A 76 19.48 1.01 14.21
N PRO A 77 19.21 2.31 14.45
CA PRO A 77 19.84 2.99 15.55
C PRO A 77 19.45 2.18 16.77
N THR A 78 20.45 1.71 17.52
CA THR A 78 20.20 1.22 18.86
C THR A 78 19.47 2.37 19.52
N ARG A 79 18.15 2.20 19.76
CA ARG A 79 17.40 3.14 20.59
C ARG A 79 18.08 3.01 21.93
N SER A 80 19.12 3.82 22.10
CA SER A 80 19.80 4.03 23.34
C SER A 80 18.68 4.43 24.25
N ARG A 81 18.31 3.50 25.12
CA ARG A 81 17.40 3.70 26.22
C ARG A 81 18.11 4.67 27.17
N ARG A 82 18.35 5.91 26.72
CA ARG A 82 18.58 7.06 27.58
C ARG A 82 17.22 7.42 28.16
N THR A 83 16.68 6.48 28.94
CA THR A 83 15.84 6.76 30.09
C THR A 83 16.73 7.41 31.14
N GLY A 84 17.10 8.65 30.84
CA GLY A 84 17.72 9.56 31.76
C GLY A 84 17.12 10.90 31.40
N TRP A 85 16.05 11.27 32.09
CA TRP A 85 15.58 12.64 32.17
C TRP A 85 16.74 13.50 32.69
N SER A 86 17.62 13.91 31.78
CA SER A 86 18.62 14.92 32.06
C SER A 86 17.89 16.25 32.01
N LEU A 87 17.44 16.70 33.18
CA LEU A 87 16.97 18.06 33.44
C LEU A 87 18.03 19.12 33.04
N LEU A 88 19.28 18.70 32.82
CA LEU A 88 20.38 19.55 32.34
C LEU A 88 20.39 19.73 30.81
N GLY A 89 19.61 18.97 30.05
CA GLY A 89 19.52 19.10 28.58
C GLY A 89 18.54 20.16 28.09
N TRP A 90 17.74 20.77 28.97
CA TRP A 90 16.71 21.75 28.62
C TRP A 90 17.19 23.20 28.58
N MET A 91 18.39 23.50 29.07
CA MET A 91 18.92 24.86 29.13
C MET A 91 19.29 25.46 27.74
N PRO A 92 19.87 24.73 26.76
CA PRO A 92 20.17 25.34 25.46
C PRO A 92 18.98 25.33 24.47
N THR A 93 17.99 24.46 24.66
CA THR A 93 16.84 24.34 23.74
C THR A 93 15.71 25.34 24.00
N GLY A 94 15.64 25.93 25.19
CA GLY A 94 14.64 26.96 25.51
C GLY A 94 14.83 28.26 24.72
N LEU A 95 16.09 28.65 24.49
CA LEU A 95 16.40 29.89 23.74
C LEU A 95 16.06 29.76 22.25
N ALA A 96 16.30 28.59 21.64
CA ALA A 96 15.97 28.34 20.24
C ALA A 96 14.44 28.26 20.00
N ALA A 97 13.70 27.61 20.91
CA ALA A 97 12.24 27.54 20.82
C ALA A 97 11.56 28.91 21.01
N GLY A 98 12.09 29.76 21.89
CA GLY A 98 11.60 31.13 22.09
C GLY A 98 11.78 32.00 20.85
N ALA A 99 12.94 31.93 20.19
CA ALA A 99 13.20 32.71 18.98
C ALA A 99 12.27 32.34 17.82
N ALA A 100 11.91 31.06 17.66
CA ALA A 100 11.00 30.59 16.62
C ALA A 100 9.56 31.07 16.83
N LEU A 101 9.07 31.12 18.08
CA LEU A 101 7.74 31.63 18.38
C LEU A 101 7.64 33.14 18.17
N VAL A 102 8.68 33.89 18.57
CA VAL A 102 8.72 35.36 18.38
C VAL A 102 8.78 35.70 16.89
N SER A 103 9.61 35.01 16.10
CA SER A 103 9.69 35.24 14.65
C SER A 103 8.42 34.81 13.93
N GLY A 104 7.80 33.69 14.33
CA GLY A 104 6.52 33.23 13.80
C GLY A 104 5.37 34.19 14.07
N VAL A 105 5.26 34.72 15.29
CA VAL A 105 4.23 35.73 15.65
C VAL A 105 4.47 37.05 14.91
N TRP A 106 5.72 37.47 14.76
CA TRP A 106 6.06 38.70 14.04
C TRP A 106 5.79 38.59 12.53
N LEU A 107 6.19 37.48 11.89
CA LEU A 107 5.87 37.20 10.49
C LEU A 107 4.37 37.02 10.26
N GLY A 108 3.66 36.32 11.16
CA GLY A 108 2.22 36.15 11.11
C GLY A 108 1.46 37.48 11.25
N GLY A 109 1.94 38.38 12.10
CA GLY A 109 1.41 39.74 12.25
C GLY A 109 1.58 40.58 10.98
N LEU A 110 2.74 40.48 10.31
CA LEU A 110 2.95 41.12 9.00
C LEU A 110 2.00 40.55 7.93
N LEU A 111 1.83 39.22 7.88
CA LEU A 111 0.93 38.55 6.92
C LEU A 111 -0.56 38.88 7.10
N LEU A 112 -1.02 39.05 8.35
CA LEU A 112 -2.41 39.47 8.62
C LEU A 112 -2.59 40.99 8.46
N GLY A 113 -1.56 41.79 8.76
CA GLY A 113 -1.59 43.26 8.66
C GLY A 113 -1.48 43.77 7.22
N THR A 114 -0.78 43.05 6.35
CA THR A 114 -0.77 43.32 4.91
C THR A 114 -1.65 42.28 4.24
N GLY A 115 -2.88 42.65 3.88
CA GLY A 115 -3.84 41.83 3.13
C GLY A 115 -3.38 41.49 1.71
N ALA A 116 -2.20 40.92 1.56
CA ALA A 116 -1.67 40.41 0.31
C ALA A 116 -2.16 38.97 0.16
N ALA A 117 -3.29 38.82 -0.54
CA ALA A 117 -3.70 37.54 -1.08
C ALA A 117 -2.59 37.02 -2.00
N LEU A 118 -1.79 36.07 -1.52
CA LEU A 118 -0.90 35.31 -2.39
C LEU A 118 -1.78 34.42 -3.27
N PRO A 119 -1.63 34.45 -4.61
CA PRO A 119 -2.31 33.52 -5.48
C PRO A 119 -1.85 32.10 -5.12
N ALA A 120 -2.81 31.20 -4.93
CA ALA A 120 -2.56 29.79 -4.65
C ALA A 120 -1.63 29.23 -5.73
N ALA A 121 -0.39 28.90 -5.34
CA ALA A 121 0.48 28.09 -6.17
C ALA A 121 -0.21 26.75 -6.36
N SER A 122 -0.66 26.49 -7.58
CA SER A 122 -1.21 25.21 -7.98
C SER A 122 -0.14 24.14 -7.78
N PRO A 123 -0.39 23.08 -6.98
CA PRO A 123 0.55 21.98 -6.92
C PRO A 123 0.52 21.32 -8.29
N ALA A 124 1.64 21.39 -9.01
CA ALA A 124 1.94 20.49 -10.11
C ALA A 124 2.03 19.07 -9.51
N MET A 125 0.86 18.47 -9.30
CA MET A 125 0.72 17.05 -9.01
C MET A 125 1.28 16.32 -10.22
N ALA A 126 2.51 15.83 -10.10
CA ALA A 126 3.03 14.80 -10.98
C ALA A 126 2.02 13.64 -10.94
N ARG A 127 1.26 13.47 -12.03
CA ARG A 127 0.29 12.39 -12.16
C ARG A 127 1.06 11.09 -12.35
N VAL A 128 1.42 10.46 -11.23
CA VAL A 128 2.05 9.14 -11.15
C VAL A 128 1.11 8.03 -11.66
N PHE A 129 -0.18 8.33 -11.79
CA PHE A 129 -1.19 7.44 -12.35
C PHE A 129 -1.92 8.13 -13.50
N ASP A 130 -1.22 8.49 -14.56
CA ASP A 130 -1.88 8.69 -15.85
C ASP A 130 -2.24 7.30 -16.42
N PRO A 131 -3.47 7.08 -16.93
CA PRO A 131 -3.94 5.78 -17.40
C PRO A 131 -3.32 5.36 -18.74
N VAL A 132 -2.26 6.04 -19.19
CA VAL A 132 -1.59 5.79 -20.45
C VAL A 132 -0.30 5.00 -20.17
N PRO A 133 -0.26 3.68 -20.44
CA PRO A 133 0.97 2.91 -20.30
C PRO A 133 2.03 3.43 -21.29
N PRO A 134 3.33 3.44 -20.92
CA PRO A 134 4.39 3.85 -21.84
C PRO A 134 4.38 2.90 -23.06
N GLY A 135 4.05 3.45 -24.24
CA GLY A 135 3.83 2.70 -25.49
C GLY A 135 2.44 2.85 -26.11
N GLY A 136 1.50 3.54 -25.45
CA GLY A 136 0.18 3.86 -26.03
C GLY A 136 0.25 4.98 -27.07
N LEU A 137 -0.39 4.78 -28.23
CA LEU A 137 -0.48 5.77 -29.32
C LEU A 137 -1.46 6.94 -29.05
N CYS A 138 -2.12 6.97 -27.89
CA CYS A 138 -3.05 8.04 -27.50
C CYS A 138 -2.36 8.99 -26.51
N ALA A 139 -1.85 10.12 -27.01
CA ALA A 139 -1.21 11.14 -26.17
C ALA A 139 -2.21 11.93 -25.28
N ALA A 140 -3.52 11.81 -25.51
CA ALA A 140 -4.56 12.39 -24.67
C ALA A 140 -5.88 11.60 -24.83
N ALA A 141 -6.59 11.38 -23.71
CA ALA A 141 -7.88 10.67 -23.69
C ALA A 141 -8.96 11.35 -24.56
N GLU A 142 -8.82 12.65 -24.81
CA GLU A 142 -9.75 13.44 -25.62
C GLU A 142 -9.64 13.16 -27.13
N ILE A 143 -8.54 12.55 -27.60
CA ILE A 143 -8.32 12.28 -29.04
C ILE A 143 -8.88 10.91 -29.44
N CYS A 144 -8.99 9.97 -28.49
CA CYS A 144 -9.40 8.59 -28.74
C CYS A 144 -10.89 8.32 -28.39
N ARG A 145 -11.66 9.35 -27.98
CA ARG A 145 -13.11 9.25 -27.87
C ARG A 145 -13.76 9.40 -29.25
N LEU A 146 -14.08 8.27 -29.87
CA LEU A 146 -15.08 8.25 -30.95
C LEU A 146 -16.42 8.79 -30.41
N PRO A 147 -17.01 9.84 -31.00
CA PRO A 147 -18.34 10.28 -30.62
C PRO A 147 -19.32 9.16 -30.96
N ARG A 148 -19.93 8.59 -29.92
CA ARG A 148 -20.97 7.58 -30.03
C ARG A 148 -22.28 8.27 -30.41
N THR A 149 -22.35 8.77 -31.64
CA THR A 149 -23.57 9.33 -32.22
C THR A 149 -23.60 9.01 -33.70
N LEU A 150 -24.44 8.03 -34.08
CA LEU A 150 -25.45 8.09 -35.15
C LEU A 150 -25.95 6.66 -35.46
N PRO A 151 -27.15 6.51 -36.04
CA PRO A 151 -28.46 6.99 -35.63
C PRO A 151 -29.32 5.87 -35.00
#